data_AF-A0A923V4L3-F1
#
_entry.id   AF-A0A923V4L3-F1
#
_cell.length_a   1.000
_cell.length_b   1.000
_cell.length_c   1.000
_cell.angle_alpha   90.00
_cell.angle_beta   90.00
_cell.angle_gamma   90.00
#
_symmetry.space_group_name_H-M   'P 1'
#
loop_
_entity.id
_entity.type
_entity.pdbx_description
1 polymer ?
#
loop_
_entity_poly.entity_id
_entity_poly.type
_entity_poly.pdbx_seq_one_letter_code
_entity_poly.pdbx_strand_id
1 'polypeptide(L)'
;MSCSVFAQTSKDKNYAFKQNAKMGRGLNIIGYDPIWDDFSKARMQEKHFRLIKIAGFNNVRIKISPFRFSMKDANYTIDPKFFTTLDWIIKQSLKNNLMTIVDFHEHIAMEKDPLGTKPMFLAMWRQIAAHCKNYPDDVVFEIANDPNMKPELWNQIHKEAYE
;
A
#
# COMPACT_ATOMS: atom_id res chain seq x y z
N MET A 1 -7.33 -3.50 28.58
CA MET A 1 -7.50 -4.69 27.73
C MET A 1 -7.26 -4.25 26.29
N SER A 2 -6.11 -4.59 25.73
CA SER A 2 -5.82 -4.34 24.30
C SER A 2 -6.54 -5.42 23.51
N CYS A 3 -7.58 -5.05 22.79
CA CYS A 3 -8.21 -5.94 21.82
C CYS A 3 -7.26 -5.98 20.62
N SER A 4 -6.43 -7.01 20.53
CA SER A 4 -5.57 -7.24 19.37
C SER A 4 -6.44 -7.53 18.15
N VAL A 5 -6.66 -6.50 17.33
CA VAL A 5 -7.35 -6.62 16.04
C VAL A 5 -6.34 -7.16 15.02
N PHE A 6 -5.91 -8.40 15.18
CA PHE A 6 -5.19 -9.06 14.10
C PHE A 6 -6.20 -9.38 12.99
N ALA A 7 -5.94 -8.88 11.78
CA ALA A 7 -6.80 -9.12 10.61
C ALA A 7 -6.84 -10.60 10.14
N GLN A 8 -6.05 -11.49 10.76
CA GLN A 8 -5.89 -12.89 10.35
C GLN A 8 -6.04 -13.86 11.54
N THR A 9 -7.20 -13.92 12.18
CA THR A 9 -7.43 -14.89 13.27
C THR A 9 -8.08 -16.21 12.82
N SER A 10 -8.48 -16.36 11.55
CA SER A 10 -9.16 -17.59 11.10
C SER A 10 -9.04 -17.93 9.61
N LYS A 11 -7.87 -17.75 8.99
CA LYS A 11 -7.67 -18.15 7.59
C LYS A 11 -7.07 -19.56 7.51
N ASP A 12 -7.53 -20.36 6.56
CA ASP A 12 -7.00 -21.69 6.20
C ASP A 12 -5.45 -21.65 6.18
N LYS A 13 -4.77 -22.70 6.65
CA LYS A 13 -3.30 -22.81 6.59
C LYS A 13 -2.74 -22.57 5.18
N ASN A 14 -3.56 -22.80 4.15
CA ASN A 14 -3.21 -22.55 2.75
C ASN A 14 -3.62 -21.17 2.22
N TYR A 15 -4.20 -20.29 3.03
CA TYR A 15 -4.72 -19.01 2.57
C TYR A 15 -3.64 -18.14 1.91
N ALA A 16 -2.45 -18.04 2.51
CA ALA A 16 -1.34 -17.29 1.93
C ALA A 16 -0.95 -17.83 0.54
N PHE A 17 -0.89 -19.16 0.38
CA PHE A 17 -0.60 -19.80 -0.91
C PHE A 17 -1.71 -19.56 -1.93
N LYS A 18 -2.99 -19.60 -1.51
CA LYS A 18 -4.14 -19.29 -2.37
C LYS A 18 -4.12 -17.83 -2.84
N GLN A 19 -3.82 -16.90 -1.93
CA GLN A 19 -3.73 -15.47 -2.26
C GLN A 19 -2.57 -15.21 -3.23
N ASN A 20 -1.40 -15.81 -2.99
CA ASN A 20 -0.24 -15.71 -3.87
C ASN A 20 -0.52 -16.32 -5.26
N ALA A 21 -1.19 -17.47 -5.33
CA ALA A 21 -1.59 -18.07 -6.61
C ALA A 21 -2.58 -17.17 -7.38
N LYS A 22 -3.48 -16.48 -6.69
CA LYS A 22 -4.43 -15.52 -7.30
C LYS A 22 -3.71 -14.29 -7.85
N MET A 23 -2.63 -13.84 -7.22
CA MET A 23 -1.86 -12.67 -7.69
C MET A 23 -1.36 -12.87 -9.12
N GLY A 24 -0.89 -14.07 -9.51
CA GLY A 24 -0.51 -14.37 -10.89
C GLY A 24 0.48 -13.37 -11.49
N ARG A 25 0.30 -12.99 -12.76
CA ARG A 25 1.15 -12.01 -13.44
C ARG A 25 0.78 -10.59 -13.01
N GLY A 26 1.75 -9.82 -12.53
CA GLY A 26 1.55 -8.46 -12.03
C GLY A 26 2.20 -7.37 -12.88
N LEU A 27 1.68 -6.15 -12.75
CA LEU A 27 2.27 -4.94 -13.33
C LEU A 27 2.43 -3.84 -12.27
N ASN A 28 3.61 -3.24 -12.19
CA ASN A 28 3.83 -2.03 -11.39
C ASN A 28 3.24 -0.81 -12.11
N ILE A 29 2.47 0.02 -11.41
CA ILE A 29 1.81 1.19 -11.99
C ILE A 29 2.05 2.45 -11.13
N ILE A 30 1.85 3.62 -11.74
CA ILE A 30 1.74 4.92 -11.03
C ILE A 30 3.05 5.33 -10.32
N GLY A 31 4.21 4.86 -10.80
CA GLY A 31 5.51 5.16 -10.18
C GLY A 31 5.91 6.66 -10.20
N TYR A 32 5.72 7.31 -11.34
CA TYR A 32 6.02 8.74 -11.60
C TYR A 32 4.81 9.49 -12.17
N ASP A 33 3.62 9.02 -11.81
CA ASP A 33 2.38 9.61 -12.29
C ASP A 33 2.04 10.86 -11.47
N PRO A 34 1.72 12.00 -12.11
CA PRO A 34 1.34 13.22 -11.40
C PRO A 34 -0.03 13.13 -10.70
N ILE A 35 -0.79 12.03 -10.85
CA ILE A 35 -2.12 11.84 -10.24
C ILE A 35 -2.16 12.09 -8.73
N TRP A 36 -1.05 11.84 -8.03
CA TRP A 36 -0.91 12.06 -6.60
C TRP A 36 -0.93 13.54 -6.21
N ASP A 37 -0.53 14.42 -7.13
CA ASP A 37 -0.47 15.88 -6.93
C ASP A 37 -1.63 16.61 -7.61
N ASP A 38 -1.95 16.19 -8.83
CA ASP A 38 -2.94 16.81 -9.69
C ASP A 38 -3.62 15.72 -10.52
N PHE A 39 -4.83 15.34 -10.09
CA PHE A 39 -5.61 14.29 -10.73
C PHE A 39 -5.94 14.62 -12.19
N SER A 40 -6.04 15.90 -12.57
CA SER A 40 -6.31 16.31 -13.95
C SER A 40 -5.15 16.00 -14.91
N LYS A 41 -3.93 15.81 -14.37
CA LYS A 41 -2.72 15.48 -15.13
C LYS A 41 -2.43 13.98 -15.15
N ALA A 42 -3.30 13.15 -14.57
CA ALA A 42 -3.10 11.72 -14.45
C ALA A 42 -2.76 11.08 -15.80
N ARG A 43 -1.63 10.35 -15.85
CA ARG A 43 -1.26 9.56 -17.04
C ARG A 43 -2.01 8.24 -17.02
N MET A 44 -2.17 7.63 -15.84
CA MET A 44 -3.02 6.48 -15.61
C MET A 44 -4.49 6.90 -15.69
N GLN A 45 -5.26 6.21 -16.53
CA GLN A 45 -6.67 6.48 -16.79
C GLN A 45 -7.46 5.19 -16.61
N GLU A 46 -8.78 5.27 -16.43
CA GLU A 46 -9.64 4.08 -16.25
C GLU A 46 -9.44 3.03 -17.35
N LYS A 47 -9.28 3.48 -18.61
CA LYS A 47 -9.04 2.59 -19.76
C LYS A 47 -7.78 1.73 -19.60
N HIS A 48 -6.77 2.20 -18.88
CA HIS A 48 -5.51 1.47 -18.70
C HIS A 48 -5.70 0.27 -17.78
N PHE A 49 -6.54 0.33 -16.75
CA PHE A 49 -6.86 -0.84 -15.92
C PHE A 49 -7.54 -1.95 -16.73
N ARG A 50 -8.48 -1.56 -17.60
CA ARG A 50 -9.12 -2.50 -18.55
C ARG A 50 -8.08 -3.13 -19.49
N LEU A 51 -7.18 -2.32 -20.05
CA LEU A 51 -6.13 -2.81 -20.96
C LEU A 51 -5.14 -3.75 -20.26
N ILE A 52 -4.76 -3.45 -19.01
CA ILE A 52 -3.93 -4.34 -18.18
C ILE A 52 -4.62 -5.70 -18.02
N LYS A 53 -5.92 -5.71 -17.73
CA LYS A 53 -6.67 -6.96 -17.62
C LYS A 53 -6.72 -7.73 -18.95
N ILE A 54 -7.03 -7.04 -20.05
CA ILE A 54 -7.05 -7.63 -21.41
C ILE A 54 -5.69 -8.21 -21.80
N ALA A 55 -4.59 -7.56 -21.39
CA ALA A 55 -3.23 -8.03 -21.61
C ALA A 55 -2.88 -9.29 -20.78
N GLY A 56 -3.79 -9.76 -19.92
CA GLY A 56 -3.64 -11.02 -19.18
C GLY A 56 -3.00 -10.88 -17.80
N PHE A 57 -2.88 -9.66 -17.26
CA PHE A 57 -2.42 -9.46 -15.88
C PHE A 57 -3.55 -9.76 -14.87
N ASN A 58 -3.13 -10.17 -13.68
CA ASN A 58 -3.99 -10.56 -12.57
C ASN A 58 -3.93 -9.58 -11.40
N ASN A 59 -2.84 -8.82 -11.28
CA ASN A 59 -2.66 -7.82 -10.25
C ASN A 59 -1.98 -6.55 -10.77
N VAL A 60 -2.14 -5.48 -10.01
CA VAL A 60 -1.31 -4.28 -10.10
C VAL A 60 -0.66 -3.98 -8.76
N ARG A 61 0.59 -3.53 -8.80
CA ARG A 61 1.33 -3.01 -7.64
C ARG A 61 1.40 -1.50 -7.72
N ILE A 62 0.85 -0.84 -6.71
CA ILE A 62 0.71 0.61 -6.66
C ILE A 62 1.74 1.18 -5.69
N LYS A 63 2.65 1.97 -6.24
CA LYS A 63 3.64 2.71 -5.48
C LYS A 63 2.97 3.85 -4.72
N ILE A 64 3.07 3.87 -3.40
CA ILE A 64 2.67 5.01 -2.55
C ILE A 64 3.89 5.62 -1.84
N SER A 65 3.96 6.94 -1.77
CA SER A 65 4.97 7.68 -0.99
C SER A 65 4.25 8.69 -0.10
N PRO A 66 3.68 8.25 1.05
CA PRO A 66 2.77 9.06 1.85
C PRO A 66 3.47 10.12 2.73
N PHE A 67 4.79 10.07 2.98
CA PHE A 67 5.46 11.04 3.87
C PHE A 67 5.27 12.47 3.40
N ARG A 68 5.32 12.70 2.08
CA ARG A 68 5.09 14.04 1.48
C ARG A 68 3.66 14.56 1.65
N PHE A 69 2.72 13.70 2.03
CA PHE A 69 1.33 14.04 2.33
C PHE A 69 1.08 14.26 3.82
N SER A 70 2.12 14.24 4.67
CA SER A 70 1.96 14.58 6.08
C SER A 70 1.50 16.03 6.25
N MET A 71 0.46 16.23 7.06
CA MET A 71 0.03 17.56 7.51
C MET A 71 0.98 18.18 8.56
N LYS A 72 2.04 17.46 8.97
CA LYS A 72 3.03 17.88 9.96
C LYS A 72 2.46 18.21 11.35
N ASP A 73 1.33 17.61 11.70
CA ASP A 73 0.82 17.61 13.07
C ASP A 73 1.45 16.48 13.91
N ALA A 74 1.11 16.46 15.20
CA ALA A 74 1.64 15.48 16.14
C ALA A 74 1.23 14.03 15.85
N ASN A 75 0.20 13.82 15.03
CA ASN A 75 -0.33 12.50 14.69
C ASN A 75 0.19 11.99 13.33
N TYR A 76 1.00 12.79 12.64
CA TYR A 76 1.40 12.52 11.25
C TYR A 76 0.20 12.27 10.34
N THR A 77 -0.88 13.05 10.50
CA THR A 77 -2.08 12.89 9.68
C THR A 77 -1.74 13.00 8.20
N ILE A 78 -2.25 12.07 7.40
CA ILE A 78 -2.12 12.07 5.95
C ILE A 78 -3.19 13.00 5.38
N ASP A 79 -2.80 13.92 4.49
CA ASP A 79 -3.70 14.78 3.73
C ASP A 79 -4.82 13.95 3.05
N PRO A 80 -6.12 14.24 3.31
CA PRO A 80 -7.24 13.50 2.74
C PRO A 80 -7.23 13.33 1.22
N LYS A 81 -6.56 14.22 0.47
CA LYS A 81 -6.42 14.07 -0.98
C LYS A 81 -5.69 12.79 -1.38
N PHE A 82 -4.74 12.33 -0.55
CA PHE A 82 -4.04 11.06 -0.75
C PHE A 82 -5.02 9.89 -0.80
N PHE A 83 -5.94 9.83 0.17
CA PHE A 83 -6.94 8.77 0.25
C PHE A 83 -7.94 8.81 -0.91
N THR A 84 -8.26 10.01 -1.41
CA THR A 84 -9.11 10.15 -2.61
C THR A 84 -8.46 9.50 -3.83
N THR A 85 -7.17 9.78 -4.06
CA THR A 85 -6.43 9.15 -5.17
C THR A 85 -6.23 7.65 -4.94
N LEU A 86 -5.85 7.23 -3.73
CA LEU A 86 -5.69 5.82 -3.38
C LEU A 86 -6.98 5.03 -3.63
N ASP A 87 -8.12 5.56 -3.19
CA ASP A 87 -9.44 4.97 -3.41
C ASP A 87 -9.76 4.82 -4.88
N TRP A 88 -9.50 5.84 -5.69
CA TRP A 88 -9.76 5.77 -7.11
C TRP A 88 -8.93 4.63 -7.73
N ILE A 89 -7.64 4.54 -7.41
CA ILE A 89 -6.76 3.49 -7.94
C ILE A 89 -7.26 2.10 -7.53
N ILE A 90 -7.52 1.88 -6.24
CA ILE A 90 -8.01 0.59 -5.72
C ILE A 90 -9.34 0.21 -6.38
N LYS A 91 -10.30 1.14 -6.45
CA LYS A 91 -11.62 0.89 -7.05
C LYS A 91 -11.51 0.55 -8.54
N GLN A 92 -10.64 1.23 -9.29
CA GLN A 92 -10.42 0.90 -10.72
C GLN A 92 -9.78 -0.48 -10.91
N SER A 93 -8.81 -0.86 -10.07
CA SER A 93 -8.23 -2.19 -10.08
C SER A 93 -9.28 -3.28 -9.82
N LEU A 94 -10.03 -3.14 -8.73
CA LEU A 94 -11.06 -4.12 -8.34
C LEU A 94 -12.17 -4.22 -9.40
N LYS A 95 -12.64 -3.09 -9.95
CA LYS A 95 -13.62 -3.04 -11.06
C LYS A 95 -13.17 -3.83 -12.28
N ASN A 96 -11.86 -3.97 -12.50
CA ASN A 96 -11.27 -4.70 -13.62
C ASN A 96 -10.76 -6.10 -13.23
N ASN A 97 -11.16 -6.63 -12.07
CA ASN A 97 -10.72 -7.94 -11.56
C ASN A 97 -9.19 -8.05 -11.49
N LEU A 98 -8.55 -6.98 -11.02
CA LEU A 98 -7.13 -6.91 -10.71
C LEU A 98 -6.97 -6.84 -9.19
N MET A 99 -6.22 -7.78 -8.63
CA MET A 99 -5.74 -7.62 -7.26
C MET A 99 -4.86 -6.37 -7.15
N THR A 100 -4.87 -5.72 -5.99
CA THR A 100 -4.11 -4.49 -5.76
C THR A 100 -3.13 -4.69 -4.61
N ILE A 101 -1.85 -4.47 -4.87
CA ILE A 101 -0.80 -4.44 -3.85
C ILE A 101 -0.51 -2.97 -3.53
N VAL A 102 -0.81 -2.54 -2.30
CA VAL A 102 -0.48 -1.20 -1.78
C VAL A 102 0.92 -1.24 -1.19
N ASP A 103 1.86 -0.54 -1.84
CA ASP A 103 3.29 -0.70 -1.58
C ASP A 103 3.98 0.60 -1.19
N PHE A 104 4.61 0.61 -0.01
CA PHE A 104 5.14 1.79 0.66
C PHE A 104 6.58 2.12 0.24
N HIS A 105 6.73 3.18 -0.56
CA HIS A 105 7.98 3.65 -1.17
C HIS A 105 8.55 4.89 -0.48
N GLU A 106 8.97 4.75 0.77
CA GLU A 106 9.74 5.78 1.49
C GLU A 106 11.19 5.33 1.76
N HIS A 107 11.70 4.39 0.95
CA HIS A 107 12.99 3.73 1.14
C HIS A 107 14.17 4.70 1.34
N ILE A 108 14.24 5.80 0.58
CA ILE A 108 15.31 6.80 0.72
C ILE A 108 15.29 7.45 2.11
N ALA A 109 14.11 7.86 2.59
CA ALA A 109 13.97 8.51 3.88
C ALA A 109 14.21 7.52 5.02
N MET A 110 13.67 6.31 4.90
CA MET A 110 13.81 5.24 5.87
C MET A 110 15.24 4.70 5.96
N GLU A 111 15.96 4.61 4.84
CA GLU A 111 17.39 4.24 4.83
C GLU A 111 18.23 5.32 5.54
N LYS A 112 17.96 6.60 5.26
CA LYS A 112 18.73 7.71 5.82
C LYS A 112 18.57 7.86 7.34
N ASP A 113 17.35 7.68 7.85
CA ASP A 113 17.05 7.79 9.27
C ASP A 113 15.92 6.82 9.68
N PRO A 114 16.21 5.52 9.83
CA PRO A 114 15.17 4.52 10.10
C PRO A 114 14.49 4.72 11.45
N LEU A 115 15.23 5.16 12.47
CA LEU A 115 14.67 5.37 13.80
C LEU A 115 13.88 6.67 13.90
N GLY A 116 14.34 7.75 13.25
CA GLY A 116 13.60 9.02 13.23
C GLY A 116 12.35 8.99 12.35
N THR A 117 12.33 8.19 11.28
CA THR A 117 11.15 8.03 10.41
C THR A 117 10.15 6.99 10.92
N LYS A 118 10.57 6.06 11.80
CA LYS A 118 9.70 4.99 12.33
C LYS A 118 8.35 5.50 12.88
N PRO A 119 8.27 6.56 13.71
CA PRO A 119 6.99 7.02 14.24
C PRO A 119 6.01 7.45 13.15
N MET A 120 6.49 8.18 12.14
CA MET A 120 5.69 8.60 10.99
C MET A 120 5.26 7.40 10.14
N PHE A 121 6.18 6.48 9.86
CA PHE A 121 5.91 5.24 9.15
C PHE A 121 4.76 4.43 9.78
N LEU A 122 4.85 4.15 11.08
CA LEU A 122 3.83 3.38 11.80
C LEU A 122 2.50 4.14 11.88
N ALA A 123 2.52 5.45 12.13
CA ALA A 123 1.31 6.27 12.18
C ALA A 123 0.59 6.33 10.83
N MET A 124 1.33 6.41 9.73
CA MET A 124 0.77 6.41 8.38
C MET A 124 0.21 5.05 7.98
N TRP A 125 0.90 3.95 8.31
CA TRP A 125 0.37 2.60 8.10
C TRP A 125 -0.94 2.36 8.86
N ARG A 126 -1.05 2.82 10.11
CA ARG A 126 -2.32 2.74 10.86
C ARG A 126 -3.47 3.45 10.15
N GLN A 127 -3.22 4.64 9.60
CA GLN A 127 -4.23 5.40 8.86
C GLN A 127 -4.61 4.69 7.55
N ILE A 128 -3.63 4.19 6.79
CA ILE A 128 -3.85 3.45 5.54
C ILE A 128 -4.62 2.15 5.80
N ALA A 129 -4.22 1.36 6.79
CA ALA A 129 -4.90 0.13 7.15
C ALA A 129 -6.34 0.39 7.62
N ALA A 130 -6.55 1.42 8.45
CA ALA A 130 -7.88 1.80 8.93
C ALA A 130 -8.80 2.26 7.79
N HIS A 131 -8.26 3.03 6.83
CA HIS A 131 -8.99 3.47 5.63
C HIS A 131 -9.36 2.30 4.72
N CYS A 132 -8.44 1.35 4.54
CA CYS A 132 -8.60 0.23 3.62
C CYS A 132 -9.28 -1.01 4.22
N LYS A 133 -9.62 -1.01 5.51
CA LYS A 133 -10.10 -2.22 6.24
C LYS A 133 -11.34 -2.91 5.67
N ASN A 134 -12.17 -2.17 4.92
CA ASN A 134 -13.42 -2.66 4.34
C ASN A 134 -13.27 -3.09 2.86
N TYR A 135 -12.08 -2.95 2.26
CA TYR A 135 -11.82 -3.51 0.95
C TYR A 135 -11.76 -5.05 1.01
N PRO A 136 -12.07 -5.75 -0.09
CA PRO A 136 -11.97 -7.20 -0.13
C PRO A 136 -10.51 -7.66 0.04
N ASP A 137 -10.32 -8.94 0.33
CA ASP A 137 -9.04 -9.65 0.42
C ASP A 137 -8.16 -9.54 -0.86
N ASP A 138 -8.68 -8.97 -1.93
CA ASP A 138 -7.96 -8.66 -3.17
C ASP A 138 -7.13 -7.38 -3.09
N VAL A 139 -7.25 -6.62 -2.00
CA VAL A 139 -6.35 -5.53 -1.63
C VAL A 139 -5.40 -6.04 -0.57
N VAL A 140 -4.12 -6.11 -0.91
CA VAL A 140 -3.05 -6.58 -0.03
C VAL A 140 -2.04 -5.46 0.21
N PHE A 141 -1.32 -5.52 1.33
CA PHE A 141 -0.34 -4.52 1.72
C PHE A 141 1.08 -5.08 1.64
N GLU A 142 2.00 -4.28 1.12
CA GLU A 142 3.44 -4.51 1.15
C GLU A 142 4.08 -3.46 2.06
N ILE A 143 4.55 -3.89 3.23
CA ILE A 143 4.90 -3.02 4.37
C ILE A 143 5.98 -1.99 4.02
N ALA A 144 6.98 -2.35 3.22
CA ALA A 144 7.91 -1.40 2.63
C ALA A 144 8.60 -2.00 1.40
N ASN A 145 8.81 -1.16 0.39
CA ASN A 145 9.68 -1.47 -0.74
C ASN A 145 11.15 -1.30 -0.34
N ASP A 146 12.00 -2.28 -0.68
CA ASP A 146 13.47 -2.23 -0.56
C ASP A 146 13.99 -1.57 0.73
N PRO A 147 13.67 -2.10 1.92
CA PRO A 147 14.17 -1.57 3.19
C PRO A 147 15.69 -1.79 3.28
N ASN A 148 16.46 -0.78 2.88
CA ASN A 148 17.92 -0.81 2.89
C ASN A 148 18.47 -0.41 4.26
N MET A 149 18.41 -1.33 5.22
CA MET A 149 18.92 -1.16 6.58
C MET A 149 19.36 -2.51 7.15
N LYS A 150 19.93 -2.51 8.37
CA LYS A 150 20.30 -3.76 9.05
C LYS A 150 19.09 -4.70 9.17
N PRO A 151 19.20 -6.00 8.84
CA PRO A 151 18.08 -6.93 8.89
C PRO A 151 17.38 -6.98 10.25
N GLU A 152 18.12 -6.89 11.35
CA GLU A 152 17.55 -6.93 12.71
C GLU A 152 16.65 -5.72 12.98
N LEU A 153 17.08 -4.55 12.50
CA LEU A 153 16.31 -3.31 12.61
C LEU A 153 15.05 -3.38 11.75
N TRP A 154 15.17 -3.88 10.51
CA TRP A 154 14.02 -4.07 9.65
C TRP A 154 13.02 -5.05 10.26
N ASN A 155 13.48 -6.21 10.76
CA ASN A 155 12.61 -7.20 11.39
C ASN A 155 11.79 -6.61 12.55
N GLN A 156 12.40 -5.73 13.34
CA GLN A 156 11.69 -5.02 14.41
C GLN A 156 10.62 -4.07 13.84
N ILE A 157 11.00 -3.18 12.91
CA ILE A 157 10.08 -2.18 12.33
C ILE A 157 8.93 -2.85 11.58
N HIS A 158 9.23 -3.89 10.80
CA HIS A 158 8.25 -4.69 10.07
C HIS A 158 7.24 -5.34 11.02
N LYS A 159 7.70 -5.94 12.12
CA LYS A 159 6.81 -6.55 13.12
C LYS A 159 5.87 -5.51 13.73
N GLU A 160 6.40 -4.34 14.13
CA GLU A 160 5.60 -3.24 14.69
C GLU A 160 4.58 -2.68 13.68
N ALA A 161 4.86 -2.72 12.37
CA ALA A 161 3.94 -2.28 11.33
C ALA A 161 2.88 -3.33 10.94
N TYR A 162 3.21 -4.61 11.12
CA TYR A 162 2.30 -5.73 10.87
C TYR A 162 1.24 -5.88 11.97
N GLU A 163 1.57 -5.53 13.21
CA GLU A 163 0.69 -5.56 14.39
C GLU A 163 -0.31 -4.40 14.44
#